data_AF-A0A6N3FGJ1-F1
#
_entry.id   AF-A0A6N3FGJ1-F1
#
_cell.length_a   1.000
_cell.length_b   1.000
_cell.length_c   1.000
_cell.angle_alpha   90.00
_cell.angle_beta   90.00
_cell.angle_gamma   90.00
#
_symmetry.space_group_name_H-M   'P 1'
#
loop_
_entity.id
_entity.type
_entity.pdbx_description
1 polymer ?
#
loop_
_entity_poly.entity_id
_entity_poly.type
_entity_poly.pdbx_seq_one_letter_code
_entity_poly.pdbx_strand_id
1 'polypeptide(L)'
;MLHGNIDGGHTYKIICEHKQDKLEQIVQFEVMTGVEDIIEALDRARNTSVQVDEKSLAELANKFDPIKDCIKSLPFLNRIAFKQNQIEVDDNKKLKMIDAREIVAILSIFNIHLFDEQTHPIKAYSSKAVLLKQYLEDDTPESYRRFSDIAVDIFELYETIETEFPNAYNNAGGRYGRKKYSGYKGEGEVVAKSKFWQKPLNYKVPDGIMYPLLAAFRALVIYNAKTDRYEWYNGKRPKDLWDDVKESLSQSIMNFSNSIGDNPNTIGKDNNIWNLIYLIVKMEKK
;
A
#
# COMPACT_ATOMS: atom_id res chain seq x y z
N MET A 1 1.53 -32.88 31.83
CA MET A 1 0.31 -32.05 31.87
C MET A 1 0.74 -30.61 31.71
N LEU A 2 0.51 -30.03 30.53
CA LEU A 2 0.67 -28.60 30.35
C LEU A 2 -0.67 -27.96 30.72
N HIS A 3 -0.77 -27.35 31.91
CA HIS A 3 -1.91 -26.51 32.25
C HIS A 3 -1.49 -25.05 32.05
N GLY A 4 -1.83 -24.50 30.88
CA GLY A 4 -1.67 -23.09 30.57
C GLY A 4 -2.97 -22.34 30.85
N ASN A 5 -2.88 -21.14 31.45
CA ASN A 5 -3.99 -20.20 31.54
C ASN A 5 -4.01 -19.36 30.24
N ILE A 6 -5.05 -19.55 29.43
CA ILE A 6 -5.24 -18.86 28.14
C ILE A 6 -6.22 -17.72 28.36
N ASP A 7 -5.78 -16.47 28.18
CA ASP A 7 -6.56 -15.22 28.35
C ASP A 7 -7.19 -14.97 29.76
N GLY A 8 -7.00 -15.86 30.74
CA GLY A 8 -7.52 -15.67 32.11
C GLY A 8 -6.58 -14.93 33.06
N GLY A 9 -5.47 -14.37 32.57
CA GLY A 9 -4.40 -13.81 33.42
C GLY A 9 -4.84 -12.60 34.25
N HIS A 10 -5.64 -11.71 33.67
CA HIS A 10 -6.15 -10.54 34.37
C HIS A 10 -7.18 -10.92 35.46
N THR A 11 -8.15 -11.78 35.11
CA THR A 11 -9.12 -12.35 36.05
C THR A 11 -8.43 -13.09 37.20
N TYR A 12 -7.41 -13.90 36.89
CA TYR A 12 -6.60 -14.58 37.90
C TYR A 12 -5.90 -13.62 38.85
N LYS A 13 -5.36 -12.52 38.33
CA LYS A 13 -4.71 -11.48 39.15
C LYS A 13 -5.70 -10.80 40.10
N ILE A 14 -6.90 -10.44 39.62
CA ILE A 14 -7.97 -9.85 40.45
C ILE A 14 -8.40 -10.82 41.57
N ILE A 15 -8.56 -12.10 41.26
CA ILE A 15 -8.85 -13.14 42.27
C ILE A 15 -7.77 -13.18 43.35
N CYS A 16 -6.49 -13.08 42.94
CA CYS A 16 -5.37 -13.10 43.88
C CYS A 16 -5.33 -11.84 44.75
N GLU A 17 -5.60 -10.66 44.17
CA GLU A 17 -5.60 -9.36 44.87
C GLU A 17 -6.71 -9.27 45.92
N HIS A 18 -7.89 -9.82 45.63
CA HIS A 18 -9.07 -9.74 46.51
C HIS A 18 -9.32 -11.00 47.34
N LYS A 19 -8.35 -11.91 47.43
CA LYS A 19 -8.51 -13.22 48.09
C LYS A 19 -8.86 -13.13 49.59
N GLN A 20 -8.50 -12.04 50.26
CA GLN A 20 -8.80 -11.81 51.67
C GLN A 20 -10.07 -10.99 51.90
N ASP A 21 -10.66 -10.45 50.84
CA ASP A 21 -11.86 -9.67 50.93
C ASP A 21 -13.05 -10.61 51.14
N LYS A 22 -13.95 -10.27 52.05
CA LYS A 22 -15.20 -11.03 52.28
C LYS A 22 -16.25 -10.65 51.25
N LEU A 23 -15.91 -10.82 49.97
CA LEU A 23 -16.79 -10.57 48.83
C LEU A 23 -17.23 -11.91 48.23
N GLU A 24 -18.51 -12.01 47.89
CA GLU A 24 -19.00 -13.14 47.09
C GLU A 24 -18.61 -12.89 45.62
N GLN A 25 -17.75 -13.75 45.09
CA GLN A 25 -17.22 -13.65 43.72
C GLN A 25 -17.50 -14.94 42.97
N ILE A 26 -17.95 -14.82 41.73
CA ILE A 26 -18.24 -15.96 40.85
C ILE A 26 -17.38 -15.82 39.60
N VAL A 27 -16.69 -16.89 39.22
CA VAL A 27 -15.83 -16.95 38.05
C VAL A 27 -16.28 -18.14 37.20
N GLN A 28 -16.55 -17.89 35.93
CA GLN A 28 -16.80 -18.93 34.97
C GLN A 28 -15.46 -19.47 34.44
N PHE A 29 -15.31 -20.79 34.44
CA PHE A 29 -14.16 -21.46 33.84
C PHE A 29 -14.62 -22.37 32.71
N GLU A 30 -13.75 -22.55 31.73
CA GLU A 30 -13.94 -23.46 30.61
C GLU A 30 -12.68 -24.30 30.43
N VAL A 31 -12.86 -25.59 30.22
CA VAL A 31 -11.76 -26.54 30.03
C VAL A 31 -11.84 -27.09 28.63
N MET A 32 -10.81 -26.84 27.83
CA MET A 32 -10.68 -27.33 26.47
C MET A 32 -9.56 -28.36 26.41
N THR A 33 -9.78 -29.47 25.71
CA THR A 33 -8.83 -30.60 25.57
C THR A 33 -8.68 -30.95 24.09
N GLY A 34 -7.52 -31.48 23.67
CA GLY A 34 -7.27 -31.82 22.26
C GLY A 34 -7.03 -30.59 21.38
N VAL A 35 -6.52 -29.50 21.95
CA VAL A 35 -6.31 -28.20 21.28
C VAL A 35 -4.83 -27.84 21.17
N GLU A 36 -3.93 -28.80 21.41
CA GLU A 36 -2.47 -28.61 21.48
C GLU A 36 -1.91 -27.95 20.21
N ASP A 37 -2.45 -28.30 19.05
CA ASP A 37 -2.02 -27.78 17.75
C ASP A 37 -2.56 -26.37 17.42
N ILE A 38 -3.54 -25.88 18.21
CA ILE A 38 -4.24 -24.61 17.95
C ILE A 38 -4.18 -23.62 19.13
N ILE A 39 -3.35 -23.89 20.14
CA ILE A 39 -3.25 -23.07 21.37
C ILE A 39 -3.05 -21.58 21.04
N GLU A 40 -2.14 -21.24 20.13
CA GLU A 40 -1.88 -19.85 19.75
C GLU A 40 -3.04 -19.18 19.00
N ALA A 41 -3.82 -19.93 18.22
CA ALA A 41 -5.01 -19.41 17.54
C ALA A 41 -6.15 -19.20 18.54
N LEU A 42 -6.29 -20.09 19.51
CA LEU A 42 -7.29 -20.04 20.58
C LEU A 42 -7.04 -18.85 21.53
N ASP A 43 -5.78 -18.64 21.93
CA ASP A 43 -5.36 -17.50 22.76
C ASP A 43 -5.64 -16.17 22.07
N ARG A 44 -5.37 -16.08 20.76
CA ARG A 44 -5.67 -14.91 19.92
C ARG A 44 -7.16 -14.65 19.75
N ALA A 45 -7.98 -15.69 19.61
CA ALA A 45 -9.43 -15.55 19.43
C ALA A 45 -10.13 -15.05 20.70
N ARG A 46 -9.60 -15.40 21.88
CA ARG A 46 -10.17 -15.03 23.19
C ARG A 46 -9.70 -13.64 23.67
N ASN A 47 -8.41 -13.34 23.55
CA ASN A 47 -7.80 -12.06 24.01
C ASN A 47 -8.25 -10.80 23.26
N THR A 48 -9.09 -10.91 22.23
CA THR A 48 -9.47 -9.78 21.39
C THR A 48 -10.84 -9.23 21.74
N SER A 49 -10.90 -8.23 22.62
CA SER A 49 -11.95 -7.20 22.54
C SER A 49 -11.87 -6.39 21.23
N VAL A 50 -10.76 -6.54 20.48
CA VAL A 50 -10.53 -5.98 19.15
C VAL A 50 -9.93 -7.06 18.25
N GLN A 51 -10.69 -7.58 17.28
CA GLN A 51 -10.24 -8.58 16.30
C GLN A 51 -8.88 -8.19 15.69
N VAL A 52 -7.87 -9.07 15.75
CA VAL A 52 -6.55 -8.83 15.15
C VAL A 52 -6.73 -8.57 13.65
N ASP A 53 -6.11 -7.50 13.15
CA ASP A 53 -6.22 -7.18 11.73
C ASP A 53 -5.61 -8.28 10.84
N GLU A 54 -6.24 -8.53 9.69
CA GLU A 54 -5.86 -9.58 8.72
C GLU A 54 -4.38 -9.45 8.28
N LYS A 55 -3.89 -8.22 8.22
CA LYS A 55 -2.51 -7.88 7.92
C LYS A 55 -1.53 -8.40 8.98
N SER A 56 -1.81 -8.21 10.27
CA SER A 56 -0.94 -8.72 11.34
C SER A 56 -0.93 -10.24 11.39
N LEU A 57 -2.07 -10.89 11.10
CA LEU A 57 -2.15 -12.34 11.00
C LEU A 57 -1.30 -12.85 9.83
N ALA A 58 -1.36 -12.17 8.68
CA ALA A 58 -0.53 -12.49 7.51
C ALA A 58 0.98 -12.30 7.81
N GLU A 59 1.35 -11.24 8.53
CA GLU A 59 2.72 -11.01 8.96
C GLU A 59 3.21 -12.11 9.92
N LEU A 60 2.39 -12.54 10.87
CA LEU A 60 2.72 -13.65 11.78
C LEU A 60 2.94 -14.96 11.01
N ALA A 61 2.20 -15.17 9.91
CA ALA A 61 2.32 -16.31 9.01
C ALA A 61 3.42 -16.13 7.94
N ASN A 62 4.29 -15.12 8.05
CA ASN A 62 5.36 -14.80 7.11
C ASN A 62 4.89 -14.57 5.66
N LYS A 63 3.61 -14.23 5.46
CA LYS A 63 3.03 -14.04 4.13
C LYS A 63 3.56 -12.80 3.43
N PHE A 64 4.22 -11.85 4.11
CA PHE A 64 4.81 -10.66 3.49
C PHE A 64 6.28 -10.84 3.06
N ASP A 65 6.92 -11.96 3.36
CA ASP A 65 8.33 -12.18 3.04
C ASP A 65 8.66 -12.04 1.53
N PRO A 66 7.85 -12.55 0.59
CA PRO A 66 8.05 -12.30 -0.84
C PRO A 66 8.10 -10.81 -1.20
N ILE A 67 7.21 -10.00 -0.61
CA ILE A 67 7.20 -8.56 -0.81
C ILE A 67 8.44 -7.93 -0.19
N LYS A 68 8.76 -8.26 1.08
CA LYS A 68 9.94 -7.73 1.78
C LYS A 68 11.22 -8.00 1.00
N ASP A 69 11.36 -9.19 0.41
CA ASP A 69 12.52 -9.56 -0.40
C ASP A 69 12.66 -8.69 -1.66
N CYS A 70 11.54 -8.34 -2.32
CA CYS A 70 11.53 -7.46 -3.48
C CYS A 70 11.89 -6.01 -3.16
N ILE A 71 11.63 -5.55 -1.93
CA ILE A 71 11.84 -4.14 -1.53
C ILE A 71 12.94 -3.95 -0.48
N LYS A 72 13.72 -5.00 -0.16
CA LYS A 72 14.68 -5.00 0.94
C LYS A 72 15.76 -3.92 0.85
N SER A 73 16.09 -3.48 -0.36
CA SER A 73 17.06 -2.42 -0.62
C SER A 73 16.48 -1.01 -0.49
N LEU A 74 15.15 -0.87 -0.37
CA LEU A 74 14.50 0.43 -0.32
C LEU A 74 14.59 1.05 1.10
N PRO A 75 14.95 2.33 1.20
CA PRO A 75 15.27 2.98 2.49
C PRO A 75 14.04 3.16 3.39
N PHE A 76 12.84 3.00 2.85
CA PHE A 76 11.59 3.16 3.59
C PHE A 76 11.04 1.84 4.15
N LEU A 77 11.75 0.71 4.03
CA LEU A 77 11.29 -0.60 4.51
C LEU A 77 10.91 -0.55 6.00
N ASN A 78 11.74 0.07 6.83
CA ASN A 78 11.48 0.25 8.25
C ASN A 78 10.19 1.04 8.52
N ARG A 79 9.79 1.93 7.60
CA ARG A 79 8.55 2.71 7.72
C ARG A 79 7.31 1.93 7.28
N ILE A 80 7.41 0.64 6.95
CA ILE A 80 6.23 -0.16 6.61
C ILE A 80 5.69 -0.87 7.86
N ALA A 81 4.44 -0.58 8.20
CA ALA A 81 3.71 -1.22 9.28
C ALA A 81 3.04 -2.51 8.77
N PHE A 82 3.69 -3.65 9.02
CA PHE A 82 3.14 -4.99 8.79
C PHE A 82 2.23 -5.46 9.93
N LYS A 83 2.38 -4.89 11.13
CA LYS A 83 1.54 -5.19 12.30
C LYS A 83 0.62 -4.02 12.67
N GLN A 84 -0.45 -4.32 13.40
CA GLN A 84 -1.35 -3.33 13.96
C GLN A 84 -0.60 -2.49 14.99
N ASN A 85 -0.81 -1.17 14.98
CA ASN A 85 -0.14 -0.22 15.89
C ASN A 85 1.39 -0.28 15.88
N GLN A 86 2.02 -0.80 14.81
CA GLN A 86 3.48 -0.78 14.68
C GLN A 86 3.97 0.66 14.64
N ILE A 87 4.98 0.96 15.45
CA ILE A 87 5.60 2.28 15.57
C ILE A 87 7.10 2.08 15.43
N GLU A 88 7.71 2.84 14.53
CA GLU A 88 9.16 3.03 14.52
C GLU A 88 9.50 4.43 15.02
N VAL A 89 10.67 4.55 15.64
CA VAL A 89 11.18 5.82 16.19
C VAL A 89 12.57 6.08 15.61
N ASP A 90 12.80 7.31 15.19
CA ASP A 90 14.09 7.82 14.74
C ASP A 90 14.35 9.17 15.44
N ASP A 91 15.52 9.35 16.04
CA ASP A 91 15.87 10.53 16.86
C ASP A 91 14.75 10.98 17.83
N ASN A 92 14.20 10.03 18.60
CA ASN A 92 13.08 10.22 19.54
C ASN A 92 11.76 10.74 18.90
N LYS A 93 11.63 10.69 17.57
CA LYS A 93 10.41 11.04 16.84
C LYS A 93 9.77 9.81 16.22
N LYS A 94 8.46 9.66 16.42
CA LYS A 94 7.68 8.61 15.76
C LYS A 94 7.73 8.82 14.24
N LEU A 95 8.13 7.79 13.52
CA LEU A 95 8.11 7.80 12.07
C LEU A 95 6.65 7.72 11.57
N LYS A 96 6.39 8.40 10.45
CA LYS A 96 5.12 8.27 9.75
C LYS A 96 5.09 6.92 9.01
N MET A 97 4.43 5.95 9.61
CA MET A 97 4.31 4.60 9.07
C MET A 97 3.44 4.55 7.80
N ILE A 98 3.77 3.63 6.91
CA ILE A 98 3.09 3.26 5.68
C ILE A 98 2.41 1.92 5.94
N ASP A 99 1.12 1.81 5.67
CA ASP A 99 0.43 0.53 5.85
C ASP A 99 0.93 -0.50 4.83
N ALA A 100 1.24 -1.74 5.23
CA ALA A 100 1.70 -2.77 4.29
C ALA A 100 0.68 -3.07 3.16
N ARG A 101 -0.62 -2.82 3.38
CA ARG A 101 -1.66 -2.93 2.34
C ARG A 101 -1.43 -1.93 1.18
N GLU A 102 -0.75 -0.82 1.45
CA GLU A 102 -0.32 0.13 0.43
C GLU A 102 0.69 -0.51 -0.54
N ILE A 103 1.66 -1.23 0.03
CA ILE A 103 2.73 -1.88 -0.71
C ILE A 103 2.17 -2.99 -1.58
N VAL A 104 1.26 -3.80 -1.02
CA VAL A 104 0.49 -4.79 -1.77
C VAL A 104 -0.21 -4.10 -2.93
N ALA A 105 -1.02 -3.07 -2.67
CA ALA A 105 -1.80 -2.40 -3.70
C ALA A 105 -0.94 -1.80 -4.83
N ILE A 106 0.18 -1.16 -4.48
CA ILE A 106 1.10 -0.57 -5.46
C ILE A 106 1.75 -1.64 -6.34
N LEU A 107 2.23 -2.75 -5.77
CA LEU A 107 2.78 -3.84 -6.57
C LEU A 107 1.69 -4.51 -7.42
N SER A 108 0.48 -4.71 -6.88
CA SER A 108 -0.64 -5.28 -7.61
C SER A 108 -1.00 -4.48 -8.86
N ILE A 109 -0.84 -3.15 -8.88
CA ILE A 109 -1.09 -2.31 -10.06
C ILE A 109 -0.31 -2.81 -11.30
N PHE A 110 0.89 -3.36 -11.09
CA PHE A 110 1.77 -3.87 -12.14
C PHE A 110 1.63 -5.38 -12.34
N ASN A 111 0.70 -6.04 -11.66
CA ASN A 111 0.44 -7.46 -11.84
C ASN A 111 -0.37 -7.69 -13.14
N ILE A 112 0.34 -7.99 -14.23
CA ILE A 112 -0.28 -8.22 -15.54
C ILE A 112 -1.09 -9.52 -15.63
N HIS A 113 -1.04 -10.39 -14.62
CA HIS A 113 -1.95 -11.53 -14.50
C HIS A 113 -3.28 -11.16 -13.82
N LEU A 114 -3.32 -10.05 -13.06
CA LEU A 114 -4.55 -9.54 -12.45
C LEU A 114 -5.22 -8.46 -13.30
N PHE A 115 -4.43 -7.67 -14.03
CA PHE A 115 -4.90 -6.49 -14.75
C PHE A 115 -4.31 -6.42 -16.15
N ASP A 116 -5.17 -6.27 -17.15
CA ASP A 116 -4.80 -6.14 -18.56
C ASP A 116 -5.30 -4.80 -19.12
N GLU A 117 -5.15 -4.57 -20.41
CA GLU A 117 -5.58 -3.32 -21.05
C GLU A 117 -7.08 -3.03 -20.94
N GLN A 118 -7.91 -4.04 -20.67
CA GLN A 118 -9.37 -3.90 -20.52
C GLN A 118 -9.78 -3.81 -19.04
N THR A 119 -8.96 -4.37 -18.15
CA THR A 119 -9.21 -4.51 -16.72
C THR A 119 -8.23 -3.65 -15.93
N HIS A 120 -8.58 -2.38 -15.71
CA HIS A 120 -7.73 -1.46 -14.96
C HIS A 120 -7.71 -1.72 -13.43
N PRO A 121 -6.58 -1.45 -12.75
CA PRO A 121 -6.44 -1.66 -11.30
C PRO A 121 -7.16 -0.64 -10.40
N ILE A 122 -8.41 -0.29 -10.71
CA ILE A 122 -9.23 0.66 -9.93
C ILE A 122 -9.34 0.21 -8.47
N LYS A 123 -9.41 -1.12 -8.23
CA LYS A 123 -9.48 -1.70 -6.88
C LYS A 123 -8.25 -1.39 -6.03
N ALA A 124 -7.07 -1.18 -6.62
CA ALA A 124 -5.88 -0.77 -5.89
C ALA A 124 -6.10 0.57 -5.20
N TYR A 125 -6.76 1.50 -5.88
CA TYR A 125 -7.17 2.78 -5.30
C TYR A 125 -8.37 2.63 -4.35
N SER A 126 -9.43 1.93 -4.78
CA SER A 126 -10.72 1.97 -4.09
C SER A 126 -10.82 1.05 -2.88
N SER A 127 -10.03 -0.03 -2.80
CA SER A 127 -10.11 -1.00 -1.70
C SER A 127 -8.81 -1.81 -1.49
N LYS A 128 -7.90 -1.26 -0.69
CA LYS A 128 -6.65 -1.93 -0.27
C LYS A 128 -6.90 -3.19 0.55
N ALA A 129 -8.02 -3.26 1.29
CA ALA A 129 -8.40 -4.45 2.03
C ALA A 129 -8.78 -5.62 1.10
N VAL A 130 -9.48 -5.33 0.00
CA VAL A 130 -9.81 -6.37 -0.99
C VAL A 130 -8.55 -6.88 -1.68
N LEU A 131 -7.60 -5.99 -2.02
CA LEU A 131 -6.33 -6.43 -2.58
C LEU A 131 -5.47 -7.22 -1.60
N LEU A 132 -5.52 -6.89 -0.31
CA LEU A 132 -4.88 -7.73 0.71
C LEU A 132 -5.50 -9.13 0.72
N LYS A 133 -6.83 -9.24 0.69
CA LYS A 133 -7.50 -10.56 0.65
C LYS A 133 -7.06 -11.38 -0.57
N GLN A 134 -7.07 -10.76 -1.75
CA GLN A 134 -6.59 -11.41 -2.98
C GLN A 134 -5.12 -11.80 -2.89
N TYR A 135 -4.28 -10.95 -2.30
CA TYR A 135 -2.87 -11.27 -2.06
C TYR A 135 -2.68 -12.49 -1.16
N LEU A 136 -3.58 -12.70 -0.20
CA LEU A 136 -3.51 -13.78 0.78
C LEU A 136 -4.15 -15.09 0.32
N GLU A 137 -4.80 -15.12 -0.86
CA GLU A 137 -5.27 -16.35 -1.49
C GLU A 137 -4.07 -17.27 -1.81
N ASP A 138 -4.28 -18.59 -1.77
CA ASP A 138 -3.22 -19.61 -1.85
C ASP A 138 -2.26 -19.39 -3.03
N ASP A 139 -0.97 -19.61 -2.81
CA ASP A 139 0.19 -19.37 -3.70
C ASP A 139 0.38 -17.94 -4.24
N THR A 140 -0.56 -17.02 -4.01
CA THR A 140 -0.47 -15.63 -4.46
C THR A 140 0.69 -14.86 -3.80
N PRO A 141 1.00 -14.99 -2.50
CA PRO A 141 2.11 -14.28 -1.90
C PRO A 141 3.45 -14.58 -2.58
N GLU A 142 3.73 -15.85 -2.85
CA GLU A 142 4.98 -16.27 -3.47
C GLU A 142 5.11 -15.73 -4.90
N SER A 143 3.99 -15.59 -5.61
CA SER A 143 3.96 -14.97 -6.95
C SER A 143 4.48 -13.53 -6.96
N TYR A 144 4.49 -12.82 -5.83
CA TYR A 144 5.02 -11.46 -5.76
C TYR A 144 6.55 -11.42 -5.87
N ARG A 145 7.25 -12.55 -5.79
CA ARG A 145 8.67 -12.63 -6.17
C ARG A 145 8.91 -12.31 -7.65
N ARG A 146 7.88 -12.40 -8.50
CA ARG A 146 7.95 -11.93 -9.89
C ARG A 146 8.37 -10.47 -9.99
N PHE A 147 8.08 -9.65 -8.97
CA PHE A 147 8.42 -8.23 -8.98
C PHE A 147 9.88 -7.91 -8.64
N SER A 148 10.74 -8.88 -8.26
CA SER A 148 12.06 -8.53 -7.69
C SER A 148 12.92 -7.66 -8.60
N ASP A 149 12.77 -7.78 -9.93
CA ASP A 149 13.58 -7.03 -10.90
C ASP A 149 13.02 -5.63 -11.18
N ILE A 150 11.74 -5.37 -10.86
CA ILE A 150 11.06 -4.11 -11.19
C ILE A 150 10.52 -3.35 -9.97
N ALA A 151 10.50 -3.96 -8.78
CA ALA A 151 9.90 -3.37 -7.57
C ALA A 151 10.54 -2.04 -7.19
N VAL A 152 11.88 -1.95 -7.23
CA VAL A 152 12.61 -0.71 -6.95
C VAL A 152 12.17 0.40 -7.90
N ASP A 153 12.09 0.10 -9.21
CA ASP A 153 11.68 1.05 -10.23
C ASP A 153 10.23 1.52 -10.08
N ILE A 154 9.33 0.64 -9.63
CA ILE A 154 7.93 1.01 -9.35
C ILE A 154 7.87 2.08 -8.26
N PHE A 155 8.63 1.93 -7.17
CA PHE A 155 8.62 2.90 -6.08
C PHE A 155 9.40 4.18 -6.42
N GLU A 156 10.48 4.08 -7.21
CA GLU A 156 11.13 5.27 -7.78
C GLU A 156 10.17 6.05 -8.69
N LEU A 157 9.43 5.38 -9.56
CA LEU A 157 8.41 6.01 -10.41
C LEU A 157 7.33 6.69 -9.55
N TYR A 158 6.85 6.03 -8.49
CA TYR A 158 5.88 6.65 -7.57
C TYR A 158 6.41 7.98 -7.03
N GLU A 159 7.64 7.98 -6.51
CA GLU A 159 8.29 9.17 -5.96
C GLU A 159 8.48 10.26 -7.02
N THR A 160 8.90 9.88 -8.23
CA THR A 160 9.05 10.80 -9.36
C THR A 160 7.72 11.45 -9.73
N ILE A 161 6.64 10.68 -9.87
CA ILE A 161 5.31 11.24 -10.17
C ILE A 161 4.85 12.16 -9.03
N GLU A 162 5.00 11.74 -7.77
CA GLU A 162 4.52 12.52 -6.62
C GLU A 162 5.23 13.88 -6.50
N THR A 163 6.52 13.91 -6.86
CA THR A 163 7.37 15.11 -6.74
C THR A 163 7.29 16.00 -7.99
N GLU A 164 7.08 15.44 -9.18
CA GLU A 164 7.14 16.20 -10.43
C GLU A 164 5.77 16.53 -11.05
N PHE A 165 4.74 15.73 -10.82
CA PHE A 165 3.44 15.89 -11.48
C PHE A 165 2.85 17.32 -11.39
N PRO A 166 2.83 17.99 -10.22
CA PRO A 166 2.34 19.36 -10.13
C PRO A 166 3.08 20.33 -11.05
N ASN A 167 4.41 20.19 -11.14
CA ASN A 167 5.25 21.06 -11.95
C ASN A 167 5.11 20.70 -13.44
N ALA A 168 5.01 19.42 -13.80
CA ALA A 168 4.72 19.00 -15.16
C ALA A 168 3.41 19.63 -15.67
N TYR A 169 2.34 19.63 -14.84
CA TYR A 169 1.09 20.29 -15.21
C TYR A 169 1.24 21.80 -15.35
N ASN A 170 1.99 22.45 -14.45
CA ASN A 170 2.23 23.89 -14.50
C ASN A 170 3.03 24.30 -15.76
N ASN A 171 4.08 23.55 -16.09
CA ASN A 171 4.92 23.77 -17.27
C ASN A 171 4.10 23.62 -18.56
N ALA A 172 3.16 22.69 -18.55
CA ALA A 172 2.21 22.48 -19.62
C ALA A 172 1.07 23.54 -19.66
N GLY A 173 1.24 24.69 -19.01
CA GLY A 173 0.28 25.81 -19.00
C GLY A 173 -0.84 25.70 -17.95
N GLY A 174 -0.85 24.64 -17.16
CA GLY A 174 -1.77 24.44 -16.05
C GLY A 174 -1.48 25.32 -14.83
N ARG A 175 -2.35 25.23 -13.83
CA ARG A 175 -2.18 25.92 -12.53
C ARG A 175 -2.57 24.98 -11.39
N TYR A 176 -1.68 24.04 -11.06
CA TYR A 176 -1.94 23.01 -10.04
C TYR A 176 -2.22 23.63 -8.66
N GLY A 177 -1.52 24.70 -8.29
CA GLY A 177 -1.72 25.39 -7.01
C GLY A 177 -3.13 25.96 -6.80
N ARG A 178 -3.95 26.09 -7.86
CA ARG A 178 -5.36 26.52 -7.74
C ARG A 178 -6.30 25.37 -7.36
N LYS A 179 -5.81 24.13 -7.39
CA LYS A 179 -6.61 22.94 -7.07
C LYS A 179 -6.86 22.89 -5.57
N LYS A 180 -8.11 22.65 -5.17
CA LYS A 180 -8.54 22.63 -3.76
C LYS A 180 -7.76 21.61 -2.92
N TYR A 181 -7.33 20.52 -3.53
CA TYR A 181 -6.56 19.45 -2.90
C TYR A 181 -5.03 19.63 -2.96
N SER A 182 -4.53 20.66 -3.67
CA SER A 182 -3.09 20.87 -3.82
C SER A 182 -2.39 21.24 -2.49
N GLY A 183 -3.14 21.81 -1.55
CA GLY A 183 -2.59 22.29 -0.28
C GLY A 183 -1.52 23.38 -0.42
N TYR A 184 -1.40 24.01 -1.60
CA TYR A 184 -0.38 25.02 -1.90
C TYR A 184 -0.50 26.22 -0.96
N LYS A 185 0.65 26.69 -0.46
CA LYS A 185 0.73 27.82 0.48
C LYS A 185 1.55 29.01 -0.02
N GLY A 186 2.18 28.89 -1.18
CA GLY A 186 3.14 29.87 -1.69
C GLY A 186 4.35 29.18 -2.27
N GLU A 187 5.15 29.95 -3.01
CA GLU A 187 6.35 29.44 -3.66
C GLU A 187 7.41 29.10 -2.60
N GLY A 188 8.08 27.95 -2.74
CA GLY A 188 9.08 27.47 -1.79
C GLY A 188 8.52 26.87 -0.49
N GLU A 189 7.25 27.07 -0.16
CA GLU A 189 6.63 26.55 1.07
C GLU A 189 6.43 25.03 1.04
N VAL A 190 6.91 24.33 2.06
CA VAL A 190 6.76 22.89 2.20
C VAL A 190 5.42 22.56 2.87
N VAL A 191 4.53 21.88 2.14
CA VAL A 191 3.16 21.60 2.59
C VAL A 191 2.94 20.13 2.95
N ALA A 192 3.85 19.25 2.53
CA ALA A 192 3.85 17.83 2.82
C ALA A 192 5.26 17.22 2.65
N LYS A 193 5.38 15.93 2.93
CA LYS A 193 6.53 15.11 2.56
C LYS A 193 6.07 13.95 1.68
N SER A 194 6.87 13.58 0.69
CA SER A 194 6.59 12.43 -0.19
C SER A 194 6.45 11.14 0.59
N LYS A 195 5.63 10.22 0.10
CA LYS A 195 5.19 9.03 0.85
C LYS A 195 6.38 8.15 1.25
N PHE A 196 7.29 7.92 0.32
CA PHE A 196 8.36 6.94 0.45
C PHE A 196 9.69 7.57 0.87
N TRP A 197 10.23 8.53 0.13
CA TRP A 197 11.53 9.14 0.46
C TRP A 197 11.45 10.34 1.41
N GLN A 198 10.25 10.75 1.82
CA GLN A 198 10.04 11.88 2.74
C GLN A 198 10.64 13.21 2.23
N LYS A 199 10.78 13.37 0.92
CA LYS A 199 11.22 14.61 0.29
C LYS A 199 10.20 15.71 0.55
N PRO A 200 10.63 16.96 0.76
CA PRO A 200 9.71 18.08 0.91
C PRO A 200 8.87 18.26 -0.37
N LEU A 201 7.58 18.53 -0.20
CA LEU A 201 6.66 18.80 -1.30
C LEU A 201 6.02 20.17 -1.16
N ASN A 202 5.99 20.94 -2.25
CA ASN A 202 5.25 22.22 -2.33
C ASN A 202 3.77 22.04 -2.67
N TYR A 203 3.39 20.83 -3.10
CA TYR A 203 2.02 20.46 -3.43
C TYR A 203 1.70 19.06 -2.90
N LYS A 204 0.44 18.81 -2.59
CA LYS A 204 -0.10 17.48 -2.32
C LYS A 204 -0.68 16.89 -3.60
N VAL A 205 -0.37 15.63 -3.87
CA VAL A 205 -0.97 14.85 -4.95
C VAL A 205 -1.80 13.72 -4.32
N PRO A 206 -3.14 13.76 -4.42
CA PRO A 206 -3.99 12.73 -3.85
C PRO A 206 -3.81 11.36 -4.54
N ASP A 207 -4.00 10.28 -3.79
CA ASP A 207 -3.92 8.89 -4.30
C ASP A 207 -4.81 8.65 -5.52
N GLY A 208 -5.97 9.32 -5.61
CA GLY A 208 -6.89 9.19 -6.74
C GLY A 208 -6.36 9.76 -8.06
N ILE A 209 -5.30 10.57 -8.02
CA ILE A 209 -4.54 11.02 -9.21
C ILE A 209 -3.28 10.16 -9.37
N MET A 210 -2.58 9.88 -8.26
CA MET A 210 -1.33 9.10 -8.25
C MET A 210 -1.51 7.69 -8.82
N TYR A 211 -2.55 6.97 -8.39
CA TYR A 211 -2.73 5.56 -8.74
C TYR A 211 -3.01 5.33 -10.23
N PRO A 212 -3.93 6.10 -10.87
CA PRO A 212 -4.08 6.02 -12.32
C PRO A 212 -2.78 6.32 -13.07
N LEU A 213 -2.06 7.39 -12.71
CA LEU A 213 -0.79 7.76 -13.38
C LEU A 213 0.26 6.67 -13.25
N LEU A 214 0.44 6.13 -12.04
CA LEU A 214 1.35 5.03 -11.80
C LEU A 214 0.96 3.80 -12.63
N ALA A 215 -0.33 3.47 -12.67
CA ALA A 215 -0.86 2.33 -13.41
C ALA A 215 -0.73 2.45 -14.93
N ALA A 216 -0.58 3.65 -15.48
CA ALA A 216 -0.32 3.84 -16.90
C ALA A 216 0.96 3.10 -17.35
N PHE A 217 1.99 3.11 -16.50
CA PHE A 217 3.29 2.51 -16.78
C PHE A 217 3.33 0.99 -16.72
N ARG A 218 2.26 0.32 -16.27
CA ARG A 218 2.14 -1.14 -16.41
C ARG A 218 2.15 -1.59 -17.87
N ALA A 219 1.88 -0.68 -18.82
CA ALA A 219 2.02 -0.93 -20.25
C ALA A 219 3.44 -1.40 -20.65
N LEU A 220 4.44 -1.05 -19.85
CA LEU A 220 5.84 -1.43 -20.05
C LEU A 220 6.19 -2.79 -19.45
N VAL A 221 5.33 -3.40 -18.64
CA VAL A 221 5.64 -4.69 -17.99
C VAL A 221 5.50 -5.83 -18.99
N ILE A 222 6.48 -6.72 -18.99
CA ILE A 222 6.43 -8.02 -19.67
C ILE A 222 6.70 -9.13 -18.66
N TYR A 223 6.24 -10.34 -18.97
CA TYR A 223 6.52 -11.54 -18.18
C TYR A 223 7.55 -12.41 -18.87
N ASN A 224 8.63 -12.74 -18.16
CA ASN A 224 9.63 -13.68 -18.60
C ASN A 224 9.34 -15.07 -18.01
N ALA A 225 8.76 -15.95 -18.84
CA ALA A 225 8.41 -17.31 -18.44
C ALA A 225 9.63 -18.20 -18.09
N LYS A 226 10.86 -17.82 -18.50
CA LYS A 226 12.07 -18.59 -18.17
C LYS A 226 12.56 -18.31 -16.76
N THR A 227 12.45 -17.06 -16.31
CA THR A 227 12.90 -16.62 -14.98
C THR A 227 11.78 -16.57 -13.96
N ASP A 228 10.53 -16.69 -14.39
CA ASP A 228 9.32 -16.39 -13.62
C ASP A 228 9.39 -14.99 -12.97
N ARG A 229 9.75 -13.99 -13.78
CA ARG A 229 9.87 -12.58 -13.33
C ARG A 229 9.19 -11.62 -14.28
N TYR A 230 8.79 -10.48 -13.73
CA TYR A 230 8.41 -9.32 -14.51
C TYR A 230 9.66 -8.51 -14.87
N GLU A 231 9.66 -8.01 -16.10
CA GLU A 231 10.74 -7.19 -16.64
C GLU A 231 10.13 -5.96 -17.33
N TRP A 232 10.94 -4.93 -17.52
CA TRP A 232 10.56 -3.80 -18.36
C TRP A 232 10.80 -4.12 -19.84
N TYR A 233 9.81 -3.83 -20.67
CA TYR A 233 9.88 -3.98 -22.12
C TYR A 233 11.11 -3.25 -22.67
N ASN A 234 11.94 -3.98 -23.43
CA ASN A 234 13.22 -3.49 -23.97
C ASN A 234 14.18 -2.91 -22.91
N GLY A 235 14.02 -3.24 -21.63
CA GLY A 235 14.80 -2.67 -20.54
C GLY A 235 14.55 -1.18 -20.27
N LYS A 236 13.55 -0.55 -20.91
CA LYS A 236 13.24 0.88 -20.71
C LYS A 236 12.58 1.08 -19.35
N ARG A 237 13.27 1.73 -18.42
CA ARG A 237 12.72 1.97 -17.08
C ARG A 237 11.59 3.00 -17.16
N PRO A 238 10.54 2.89 -16.32
CA PRO A 238 9.39 3.79 -16.40
C PRO A 238 9.72 5.26 -16.19
N LYS A 239 10.68 5.56 -15.30
CA LYS A 239 11.11 6.93 -15.04
C LYS A 239 11.75 7.59 -16.27
N ASP A 240 12.40 6.81 -17.13
CA ASP A 240 13.04 7.32 -18.33
C ASP A 240 11.97 7.72 -19.35
N LEU A 241 10.86 6.98 -19.39
CA LEU A 241 9.70 7.35 -20.21
C LEU A 241 8.90 8.51 -19.59
N TRP A 242 8.85 8.63 -18.27
CA TRP A 242 8.14 9.72 -17.60
C TRP A 242 8.57 11.09 -18.10
N ASP A 243 9.86 11.32 -18.30
CA ASP A 243 10.36 12.60 -18.84
C ASP A 243 9.79 12.93 -20.22
N ASP A 244 9.59 11.91 -21.06
CA ASP A 244 9.01 12.06 -22.41
C ASP A 244 7.50 12.40 -22.35
N VAL A 245 6.76 11.87 -21.36
CA VAL A 245 5.29 11.90 -21.36
C VAL A 245 4.64 12.74 -20.25
N LYS A 246 5.40 13.23 -19.26
CA LYS A 246 4.83 13.84 -18.05
C LYS A 246 3.92 15.03 -18.31
N GLU A 247 4.29 15.91 -19.25
CA GLU A 247 3.47 17.07 -19.59
C GLU A 247 2.16 16.64 -20.25
N SER A 248 2.21 15.72 -21.21
CA SER A 248 1.03 15.16 -21.88
C SER A 248 0.11 14.45 -20.89
N LEU A 249 0.66 13.53 -20.06
CA LEU A 249 -0.10 12.81 -19.04
C LEU A 249 -0.77 13.77 -18.05
N SER A 250 -0.02 14.77 -17.58
CA SER A 250 -0.53 15.72 -16.60
C SER A 250 -1.62 16.62 -17.18
N GLN A 251 -1.50 17.10 -18.41
CA GLN A 251 -2.59 17.81 -19.08
C GLN A 251 -3.81 16.93 -19.27
N SER A 252 -3.65 15.70 -19.78
CA SER A 252 -4.76 14.79 -20.07
C SER A 252 -5.57 14.47 -18.82
N ILE A 253 -4.93 14.07 -17.72
CA ILE A 253 -5.66 13.75 -16.48
C ILE A 253 -6.30 14.99 -15.87
N MET A 254 -5.65 16.15 -15.90
CA MET A 254 -6.17 17.37 -15.28
C MET A 254 -7.30 18.01 -16.10
N ASN A 255 -7.23 17.95 -17.42
CA ASN A 255 -8.30 18.40 -18.31
C ASN A 255 -9.54 17.50 -18.16
N PHE A 256 -9.34 16.19 -18.12
CA PHE A 256 -10.44 15.25 -17.84
C PHE A 256 -11.01 15.50 -16.45
N SER A 257 -10.17 15.64 -15.42
CA SER A 257 -10.58 15.98 -14.05
C SER A 257 -11.53 17.18 -14.01
N ASN A 258 -11.21 18.25 -14.73
CA ASN A 258 -12.07 19.45 -14.80
C ASN A 258 -13.48 19.14 -15.33
N SER A 259 -13.61 18.25 -16.33
CA SER A 259 -14.90 17.86 -16.90
C SER A 259 -15.76 17.01 -15.96
N ILE A 260 -15.16 16.34 -14.97
CA ILE A 260 -15.85 15.45 -14.02
C ILE A 260 -15.94 16.02 -12.60
N GLY A 261 -15.83 17.35 -12.46
CA GLY A 261 -16.02 18.06 -11.19
C GLY A 261 -14.76 18.22 -10.33
N ASP A 262 -13.59 17.90 -10.88
CA ASP A 262 -12.27 18.12 -10.27
C ASP A 262 -12.12 17.50 -8.87
N ASN A 263 -12.60 16.26 -8.74
CA ASN A 263 -12.60 15.51 -7.50
C ASN A 263 -11.68 14.27 -7.60
N PRO A 264 -10.60 14.17 -6.79
CA PRO A 264 -9.66 13.05 -6.87
C PRO A 264 -10.28 11.66 -6.66
N ASN A 265 -11.33 11.55 -5.84
CA ASN A 265 -12.00 10.26 -5.64
C ASN A 265 -12.84 9.85 -6.84
N THR A 266 -13.44 10.79 -7.55
CA THR A 266 -14.09 10.51 -8.84
C THR A 266 -13.05 10.09 -9.88
N ILE A 267 -11.92 10.82 -9.98
CA ILE A 267 -10.82 10.49 -10.90
C ILE A 267 -10.32 9.06 -10.68
N GLY A 268 -10.00 8.71 -9.42
CA GLY A 268 -9.45 7.40 -9.10
C GLY A 268 -10.41 6.23 -9.35
N LYS A 269 -11.70 6.49 -9.53
CA LYS A 269 -12.75 5.48 -9.80
C LYS A 269 -13.27 5.50 -11.24
N ASP A 270 -12.84 6.45 -12.06
CA ASP A 270 -13.32 6.60 -13.44
C ASP A 270 -12.49 5.75 -14.42
N ASN A 271 -13.08 4.73 -15.01
CA ASN A 271 -12.36 3.81 -15.92
C ASN A 271 -11.77 4.52 -17.15
N ASN A 272 -12.42 5.56 -17.68
CA ASN A 272 -11.97 6.23 -18.90
C ASN A 272 -10.64 6.96 -18.68
N ILE A 273 -10.42 7.53 -17.49
CA ILE A 273 -9.14 8.16 -17.14
C ILE A 273 -8.01 7.15 -17.18
N TRP A 274 -8.22 5.98 -16.56
CA TRP A 274 -7.21 4.92 -16.51
C TRP A 274 -6.87 4.43 -17.91
N ASN A 275 -7.89 4.27 -18.77
CA ASN A 275 -7.70 3.86 -20.16
C ASN A 275 -6.93 4.94 -20.96
N LEU A 276 -7.35 6.20 -20.86
CA LEU A 276 -6.74 7.31 -21.60
C LEU A 276 -5.23 7.42 -21.33
N ILE A 277 -4.84 7.46 -20.05
CA ILE A 277 -3.43 7.61 -19.68
C ILE A 277 -2.61 6.35 -19.94
N TYR A 278 -3.23 5.15 -19.83
CA TYR A 278 -2.59 3.91 -20.23
C TYR A 278 -2.27 3.91 -21.73
N LEU A 279 -3.19 4.37 -22.58
CA LEU A 279 -2.96 4.47 -24.01
C LEU A 279 -1.84 5.46 -24.36
N ILE A 280 -1.76 6.60 -23.68
CA ILE A 280 -0.66 7.57 -23.87
C ILE A 280 0.70 6.89 -23.65
N VAL A 281 0.86 6.19 -22.52
CA VAL A 281 2.11 5.48 -22.23
C VAL A 281 2.35 4.33 -23.22
N LYS A 282 1.30 3.58 -23.59
CA LYS A 282 1.39 2.48 -24.55
C LYS A 282 1.82 2.95 -25.93
N MET A 283 1.44 4.15 -26.37
CA MET A 283 1.86 4.69 -27.69
C MET A 283 3.34 5.06 -27.74
N GLU A 284 3.94 5.41 -26.59
CA GLU A 284 5.37 5.69 -26.49
C GLU A 284 6.23 4.45 -26.18
N LYS A 285 5.59 3.28 -26.04
CA LYS A 285 6.27 1.98 -25.96
C LYS A 285 6.83 1.61 -27.34
N LYS A 286 8.06 2.05 -27.62
CA LYS A 286 8.82 1.70 -28.83
C LYS A 286 9.83 0.59 -28.53
#